data_AF-A0A842P5B1-F1
#
_entry.id   AF-A0A842P5B1-F1
#
_cell.length_a   1.000
_cell.length_b   1.000
_cell.length_c   1.000
_cell.angle_alpha   90.00
_cell.angle_beta   90.00
_cell.angle_gamma   90.00
#
_symmetry.space_group_name_H-M   'P 1'
#
loop_
_entity.id
_entity.type
_entity.pdbx_description
1 polymer ?
#
loop_
_entity_poly.entity_id
_entity_poly.type
_entity_poly.pdbx_seq_one_letter_code
_entity_poly.pdbx_strand_id
1 'polypeptide(L)'
;MGDPKKIRKKYSTPTHPWQKDRIEEEIALKKEYGLKNKREIWVVASKLNKFKDQFKTLNAQTGTQAEKEKEQLKDKLLSLGLIKTDSPLGVVLGLDTKDLMERRLQTIVFRKNLARSINQARQFIVHRHIIAGGKKVTSPSYIVKVGEENQVSFVQTSTLSDPSHPERYEEVPKGRGVKKKKEEKKKEEVPVDEEEIVKEIDSKKEEPKDPEVKQTEESKEESAPKKRKKLLSPRRKKVKNKNETINN
;
A
#
# COMPACT_ATOMS: atom_id res chain seq x y z
N MET A 1 -20.78 -20.95 40.41
CA MET A 1 -21.02 -20.30 39.09
C MET A 1 -19.68 -20.15 38.39
N GLY A 2 -19.57 -20.55 37.11
CA GLY A 2 -18.31 -20.51 36.37
C GLY A 2 -17.88 -19.10 35.92
N ASP A 3 -16.72 -19.00 35.28
CA ASP A 3 -16.18 -17.73 34.79
C ASP A 3 -16.94 -17.21 33.55
N PRO A 4 -17.26 -15.90 33.47
CA PRO A 4 -17.92 -15.30 32.31
C PRO A 4 -16.98 -15.18 31.10
N LYS A 5 -17.55 -15.25 29.90
CA LYS A 5 -16.81 -15.12 28.63
C LYS A 5 -16.29 -13.70 28.42
N LYS A 6 -14.97 -13.53 28.38
CA LYS A 6 -14.30 -12.24 28.10
C LYS A 6 -14.27 -11.91 26.60
N ILE A 7 -14.38 -10.62 26.25
CA ILE A 7 -14.26 -10.13 24.86
C ILE A 7 -12.82 -10.33 24.35
N ARG A 8 -12.67 -11.05 23.24
CA ARG A 8 -11.37 -11.32 22.60
C ARG A 8 -11.13 -10.41 21.41
N LYS A 9 -9.85 -10.11 21.16
CA LYS A 9 -9.40 -9.38 19.96
C LYS A 9 -9.79 -10.13 18.70
N LYS A 10 -10.13 -9.39 17.64
CA LYS A 10 -10.51 -9.98 16.34
C LYS A 10 -9.34 -10.17 15.39
N TYR A 11 -8.16 -9.72 15.78
CA TYR A 11 -6.91 -9.81 15.04
C TYR A 11 -5.83 -10.51 15.88
N SER A 12 -4.91 -11.20 15.21
CA SER A 12 -3.66 -11.68 15.79
C SER A 12 -2.53 -10.70 15.48
N THR A 13 -1.61 -10.51 16.41
CA THR A 13 -0.38 -9.75 16.17
C THR A 13 0.69 -10.66 15.59
N PRO A 14 1.64 -10.12 14.83
CA PRO A 14 2.76 -10.93 14.35
C PRO A 14 3.58 -11.51 15.50
N THR A 15 4.12 -12.71 15.30
CA THR A 15 4.89 -13.43 16.33
C THR A 15 6.17 -12.69 16.72
N HIS A 16 6.92 -12.17 15.73
CA HIS A 16 8.18 -11.46 15.96
C HIS A 16 8.11 -10.00 15.48
N PRO A 17 8.39 -8.98 16.32
CA PRO A 17 8.22 -7.57 15.93
C PRO A 17 9.09 -7.10 14.77
N TRP A 18 10.34 -7.55 14.67
CA TRP A 18 11.35 -7.00 13.75
C TRP A 18 11.70 -7.98 12.61
N GLN A 19 10.73 -8.29 11.77
CA GLN A 19 10.96 -9.03 10.52
C GLN A 19 10.94 -8.02 9.37
N LYS A 20 12.08 -7.87 8.67
CA LYS A 20 12.26 -6.85 7.63
C LYS A 20 11.22 -6.99 6.51
N ASP A 21 11.12 -8.17 5.92
CA ASP A 21 10.25 -8.44 4.76
C ASP A 21 8.79 -8.11 5.07
N ARG A 22 8.28 -8.61 6.21
CA ARG A 22 6.91 -8.30 6.67
C ARG A 22 6.71 -6.81 6.90
N ILE A 23 7.69 -6.12 7.50
CA ILE A 23 7.58 -4.68 7.76
C ILE A 23 7.47 -3.91 6.44
N GLU A 24 8.27 -4.28 5.44
CA GLU A 24 8.26 -3.67 4.11
C GLU A 24 6.91 -3.92 3.40
N GLU A 25 6.40 -5.14 3.41
CA GLU A 25 5.06 -5.48 2.88
C GLU A 25 3.94 -4.70 3.57
N GLU A 26 3.95 -4.65 4.91
CA GLU A 26 2.95 -3.90 5.68
C GLU A 26 3.02 -2.39 5.41
N ILE A 27 4.23 -1.83 5.21
CA ILE A 27 4.40 -0.42 4.84
C ILE A 27 3.86 -0.16 3.43
N ALA A 28 4.14 -1.06 2.48
CA ALA A 28 3.62 -0.98 1.12
C ALA A 28 2.08 -0.99 1.12
N LEU A 29 1.46 -1.95 1.81
CA LEU A 29 0.01 -2.04 1.95
C LEU A 29 -0.59 -0.81 2.65
N LYS A 30 0.07 -0.32 3.71
CA LYS A 30 -0.38 0.88 4.42
C LYS A 30 -0.40 2.10 3.50
N LYS A 31 0.62 2.25 2.66
CA LYS A 31 0.76 3.36 1.71
C LYS A 31 -0.24 3.24 0.56
N GLU A 32 -0.35 2.05 -0.04
CA GLU A 32 -1.25 1.75 -1.16
C GLU A 32 -2.71 2.02 -0.79
N TYR A 33 -3.15 1.55 0.38
CA TYR A 33 -4.56 1.62 0.81
C TYR A 33 -4.87 2.75 1.80
N GLY A 34 -3.92 3.66 2.04
CA GLY A 34 -4.12 4.80 2.96
C GLY A 34 -4.61 4.39 4.35
N LEU A 35 -4.00 3.34 4.94
CA LEU A 35 -4.42 2.79 6.22
C LEU A 35 -3.82 3.60 7.38
N LYS A 36 -4.62 3.82 8.43
CA LYS A 36 -4.17 4.58 9.62
C LYS A 36 -3.06 3.82 10.37
N ASN A 37 -3.36 2.56 10.72
CA ASN A 37 -2.53 1.72 11.58
C ASN A 37 -2.34 0.31 11.01
N LYS A 38 -1.23 -0.36 11.35
CA LYS A 38 -0.98 -1.77 11.01
C LYS A 38 -2.04 -2.74 11.55
N ARG A 39 -2.74 -2.35 12.63
CA ARG A 39 -3.89 -3.11 13.16
C ARG A 39 -4.97 -3.36 12.09
N GLU A 40 -5.20 -2.43 11.15
CA GLU A 40 -6.18 -2.64 10.09
C GLU A 40 -5.75 -3.78 9.15
N ILE A 41 -4.45 -3.86 8.84
CA ILE A 41 -3.84 -4.97 8.07
C ILE A 41 -4.04 -6.28 8.82
N TRP A 42 -3.72 -6.32 10.11
CA TRP A 42 -3.85 -7.53 10.92
C TRP A 42 -5.29 -8.00 11.08
N VAL A 43 -6.26 -7.08 11.15
CA VAL A 43 -7.69 -7.43 11.17
C VAL A 43 -8.10 -8.10 9.85
N VAL A 44 -7.66 -7.56 8.72
CA VAL A 44 -7.95 -8.14 7.40
C VAL A 44 -7.27 -9.50 7.24
N ALA A 45 -5.98 -9.60 7.55
CA ALA A 45 -5.23 -10.85 7.51
C ALA A 45 -5.85 -11.93 8.42
N SER A 46 -6.27 -11.56 9.62
CA SER A 46 -6.93 -12.50 10.54
C SER A 46 -8.32 -12.92 10.06
N LYS A 47 -9.01 -12.07 9.30
CA LYS A 47 -10.29 -12.42 8.68
C LYS A 47 -10.10 -13.39 7.52
N LEU A 48 -9.09 -13.16 6.68
CA LEU A 48 -8.67 -14.06 5.60
C LEU A 48 -8.30 -15.44 6.15
N ASN A 49 -7.44 -15.48 7.18
CA ASN A 49 -6.99 -16.73 7.78
C ASN A 49 -8.16 -17.52 8.34
N LYS A 50 -9.17 -16.88 8.95
CA LYS A 50 -10.38 -17.58 9.39
C LYS A 50 -11.11 -18.27 8.24
N PHE A 51 -11.21 -17.66 7.06
CA PHE A 51 -11.80 -18.32 5.90
C PHE A 51 -10.95 -19.50 5.42
N LYS A 52 -9.62 -19.34 5.37
CA LYS A 52 -8.70 -20.43 5.01
C LYS A 52 -8.76 -21.57 6.01
N ASP A 53 -8.81 -21.28 7.30
CA ASP A 53 -8.88 -22.27 8.37
C ASP A 53 -10.22 -23.00 8.35
N GLN A 54 -11.33 -22.28 8.18
CA GLN A 54 -12.67 -22.87 7.98
C GLN A 54 -12.68 -23.82 6.78
N PHE A 55 -12.10 -23.41 5.66
CA PHE A 55 -12.00 -24.28 4.49
C PHE A 55 -11.18 -25.54 4.78
N LYS A 56 -10.01 -25.41 5.41
CA LYS A 56 -9.16 -26.56 5.77
C LYS A 56 -9.88 -27.56 6.68
N THR A 57 -10.59 -27.07 7.71
CA THR A 57 -11.33 -27.94 8.63
C THR A 57 -12.48 -28.64 7.92
N LEU A 58 -13.25 -27.92 7.10
CA LEU A 58 -14.38 -28.47 6.37
C LEU A 58 -13.96 -29.44 5.27
N ASN A 59 -12.82 -29.20 4.61
CA ASN A 59 -12.33 -30.07 3.56
C ASN A 59 -11.87 -31.43 4.10
N ALA A 60 -11.35 -31.47 5.33
CA ALA A 60 -10.96 -32.72 5.99
C ALA A 60 -12.16 -33.52 6.53
N GLN A 61 -13.28 -32.85 6.83
CA GLN A 61 -14.48 -33.48 7.38
C GLN A 61 -15.36 -34.07 6.27
N THR A 62 -15.91 -35.24 6.53
CA THR A 62 -16.91 -35.91 5.69
C THR A 62 -18.22 -35.98 6.46
N GLY A 63 -19.34 -35.55 5.85
CA GLY A 63 -20.67 -35.58 6.46
C GLY A 63 -21.60 -34.51 5.89
N THR A 64 -22.92 -34.73 6.04
CA THR A 64 -23.96 -33.84 5.50
C THR A 64 -23.88 -32.43 6.07
N GLN A 65 -23.49 -32.29 7.35
CA GLN A 65 -23.29 -30.99 7.98
C GLN A 65 -22.10 -30.23 7.38
N ALA A 66 -20.99 -30.93 7.10
CA ALA A 66 -19.81 -30.31 6.50
C ALA A 66 -20.10 -29.79 5.08
N GLU A 67 -20.93 -30.51 4.31
CA GLU A 67 -21.39 -30.06 2.98
C GLU A 67 -22.22 -28.78 3.06
N LYS A 68 -23.18 -28.71 4.00
CA LYS A 68 -23.97 -27.49 4.25
C LYS A 68 -23.08 -26.31 4.65
N GLU A 69 -22.09 -26.53 5.51
CA GLU A 69 -21.15 -25.47 5.92
C GLU A 69 -20.23 -25.04 4.77
N LYS A 70 -19.85 -25.95 3.87
CA LYS A 70 -19.11 -25.63 2.63
C LYS A 70 -19.94 -24.73 1.73
N GLU A 71 -21.22 -25.03 1.56
CA GLU A 71 -22.15 -24.22 0.77
C GLU A 71 -22.30 -22.81 1.38
N GLN A 72 -22.56 -22.72 2.69
CA GLN A 72 -22.63 -21.43 3.40
C GLN A 72 -21.33 -20.62 3.30
N LEU A 73 -20.17 -21.28 3.38
CA LEU A 73 -18.89 -20.60 3.19
C LEU A 73 -18.75 -20.09 1.75
N LYS A 74 -19.13 -20.89 0.76
CA LYS A 74 -19.13 -20.50 -0.66
C LYS A 74 -20.03 -19.28 -0.87
N ASP A 75 -21.28 -19.33 -0.42
CA ASP A 75 -22.25 -18.23 -0.53
C ASP A 75 -21.74 -16.94 0.09
N LYS A 76 -21.12 -17.06 1.28
CA LYS A 76 -20.53 -15.90 1.95
C LYS A 76 -19.41 -15.28 1.13
N LEU A 77 -18.53 -16.09 0.54
CA LEU A 77 -17.41 -15.60 -0.27
C LEU A 77 -17.87 -15.01 -1.60
N LEU A 78 -18.90 -15.59 -2.21
CA LEU A 78 -19.59 -15.03 -3.38
C LEU A 78 -20.22 -13.68 -3.04
N SER A 79 -20.92 -13.58 -1.91
CA SER A 79 -21.55 -12.32 -1.48
C SER A 79 -20.53 -11.19 -1.27
N LEU A 80 -19.32 -11.53 -0.83
CA LEU A 80 -18.23 -10.58 -0.64
C LEU A 80 -17.46 -10.27 -1.94
N GLY A 81 -17.64 -11.07 -2.99
CA GLY A 81 -16.94 -10.91 -4.26
C GLY A 81 -15.49 -11.37 -4.23
N LEU A 82 -15.15 -12.31 -3.34
CA LEU A 82 -13.80 -12.87 -3.24
C LEU A 82 -13.59 -14.07 -4.17
N ILE A 83 -14.68 -14.72 -4.58
CA ILE A 83 -14.70 -15.88 -5.47
C ILE A 83 -15.76 -15.64 -6.55
N LYS A 84 -15.56 -16.20 -7.74
CA LYS A 84 -16.55 -16.19 -8.83
C LYS A 84 -17.51 -17.36 -8.69
N THR A 85 -18.73 -17.25 -9.21
CA THR A 85 -19.80 -18.25 -9.08
C THR A 85 -19.37 -19.66 -9.49
N ASP A 86 -18.62 -19.76 -10.59
CA ASP A 86 -18.22 -21.04 -11.19
C ASP A 86 -16.96 -21.64 -10.56
N SER A 87 -16.28 -20.90 -9.68
CA SER A 87 -14.99 -21.33 -9.13
C SER A 87 -15.15 -22.36 -8.01
N PRO A 88 -14.25 -23.35 -7.93
CA PRO A 88 -14.23 -24.30 -6.83
C PRO A 88 -13.84 -23.59 -5.52
N LEU A 89 -14.33 -24.11 -4.40
CA LEU A 89 -14.06 -23.52 -3.08
C LEU A 89 -12.56 -23.56 -2.70
N GLY A 90 -11.77 -24.44 -3.31
CA GLY A 90 -10.32 -24.53 -3.09
C GLY A 90 -9.54 -23.25 -3.38
N VAL A 91 -10.09 -22.35 -4.22
CA VAL A 91 -9.48 -21.04 -4.53
C VAL A 91 -9.26 -20.18 -3.28
N VAL A 92 -10.01 -20.40 -2.20
CA VAL A 92 -9.86 -19.70 -0.91
C VAL A 92 -8.41 -19.69 -0.40
N LEU A 93 -7.66 -20.77 -0.61
CA LEU A 93 -6.29 -20.89 -0.13
C LEU A 93 -5.33 -19.91 -0.81
N GLY A 94 -5.60 -19.57 -2.08
CA GLY A 94 -4.81 -18.62 -2.88
C GLY A 94 -5.21 -17.16 -2.70
N LEU A 95 -6.25 -16.85 -1.92
CA LEU A 95 -6.64 -15.46 -1.67
C LEU A 95 -5.59 -14.70 -0.86
N ASP A 96 -5.40 -13.44 -1.20
CA ASP A 96 -4.45 -12.55 -0.55
C ASP A 96 -5.13 -11.50 0.33
N THR A 97 -4.34 -10.85 1.17
CA THR A 97 -4.83 -9.75 2.00
C THR A 97 -5.33 -8.57 1.16
N LYS A 98 -4.76 -8.38 -0.03
CA LYS A 98 -5.14 -7.34 -1.00
C LYS A 98 -6.56 -7.51 -1.49
N ASP A 99 -7.00 -8.75 -1.77
CA ASP A 99 -8.35 -9.03 -2.25
C ASP A 99 -9.41 -8.51 -1.28
N LEU A 100 -9.21 -8.73 0.02
CA LEU A 100 -10.09 -8.18 1.05
C LEU A 100 -9.94 -6.68 1.26
N MET A 101 -8.75 -6.11 1.00
CA MET A 101 -8.55 -4.66 1.08
C MET A 101 -9.28 -3.93 -0.04
N GLU A 102 -9.27 -4.47 -1.27
CA GLU A 102 -9.99 -3.89 -2.42
C GLU A 102 -11.51 -3.86 -2.19
N ARG A 103 -12.08 -4.82 -1.44
CA ARG A 103 -13.50 -4.85 -1.09
C ARG A 103 -13.92 -3.88 0.02
N ARG A 104 -13.01 -3.07 0.57
CA ARG A 104 -13.36 -2.08 1.61
C ARG A 104 -14.14 -0.91 1.00
N LEU A 105 -14.99 -0.28 1.80
CA LEU A 105 -15.75 0.88 1.34
C LEU A 105 -14.81 2.03 0.93
N GLN A 106 -13.73 2.24 1.68
CA GLN A 106 -12.74 3.27 1.38
C GLN A 106 -12.10 3.09 -0.01
N THR A 107 -11.73 1.87 -0.39
CA THR A 107 -11.15 1.56 -1.70
C THR A 107 -12.18 1.65 -2.79
N ILE A 108 -13.38 1.09 -2.58
CA ILE A 108 -14.45 1.13 -3.58
C ILE A 108 -14.85 2.56 -3.92
N VAL A 109 -14.97 3.44 -2.93
CA VAL A 109 -15.27 4.86 -3.14
C VAL A 109 -14.21 5.54 -4.00
N PHE A 110 -12.93 5.22 -3.78
CA PHE A 110 -11.83 5.71 -4.61
C PHE A 110 -11.86 5.11 -6.02
N ARG A 111 -12.10 3.80 -6.15
CA ARG A 111 -12.20 3.10 -7.45
C ARG A 111 -13.39 3.57 -8.29
N LYS A 112 -14.47 4.03 -7.64
CA LYS A 112 -15.64 4.64 -8.27
C LYS A 112 -15.49 6.14 -8.57
N ASN A 113 -14.29 6.69 -8.41
CA ASN A 113 -13.98 8.10 -8.66
C ASN A 113 -14.86 9.09 -7.88
N LEU A 114 -15.45 8.67 -6.74
CA LEU A 114 -16.18 9.57 -5.85
C LEU A 114 -15.24 10.46 -5.02
N ALA A 115 -13.96 10.11 -4.96
CA ALA A 115 -12.93 10.86 -4.27
C ALA A 115 -11.63 10.87 -5.09
N ARG A 116 -10.87 11.97 -5.01
CA ARG A 116 -9.58 12.14 -5.70
C ARG A 116 -8.47 11.27 -5.11
N SER A 117 -8.56 10.95 -3.82
CA SER A 117 -7.56 10.18 -3.08
C SER A 117 -8.23 9.26 -2.06
N ILE A 118 -7.55 8.17 -1.72
CA ILE A 118 -7.97 7.20 -0.70
C ILE A 118 -8.15 7.85 0.69
N ASN A 119 -7.37 8.89 1.00
CA ASN A 119 -7.52 9.65 2.25
C ASN A 119 -8.78 10.54 2.23
N GLN A 120 -9.10 11.15 1.08
CA GLN A 120 -10.33 11.94 0.90
C GLN A 120 -11.56 11.03 0.96
N ALA A 121 -11.50 9.83 0.36
CA ALA A 121 -12.54 8.82 0.50
C ALA A 121 -12.82 8.50 1.98
N ARG A 122 -11.77 8.36 2.79
CA ARG A 122 -11.91 8.14 4.24
C ARG A 122 -12.60 9.31 4.93
N GLN A 123 -12.25 10.55 4.59
CA GLN A 123 -12.88 11.75 5.14
C GLN A 123 -14.37 11.78 4.82
N PHE A 124 -14.76 11.54 3.56
CA PHE A 124 -16.15 11.52 3.14
C PHE A 124 -16.97 10.44 3.87
N ILE A 125 -16.40 9.26 4.07
CA ILE A 125 -17.05 8.19 4.86
C ILE A 125 -17.24 8.62 6.31
N VAL A 126 -16.17 9.09 6.97
CA VAL A 126 -16.23 9.48 8.38
C VAL A 126 -17.19 10.65 8.62
N HIS A 127 -17.26 11.60 7.68
CA HIS A 127 -18.17 12.75 7.71
C HIS A 127 -19.60 12.43 7.24
N ARG A 128 -19.95 11.15 7.03
CA ARG A 128 -21.32 10.70 6.68
C ARG A 128 -21.81 11.22 5.34
N HIS A 129 -20.94 11.40 4.36
CA HIS A 129 -21.32 11.80 3.01
C HIS A 129 -21.62 10.62 2.07
N ILE A 130 -21.37 9.38 2.49
CA ILE A 130 -21.47 8.20 1.63
C ILE A 130 -22.59 7.26 2.10
N ILE A 131 -23.35 6.78 1.12
CA ILE A 131 -24.35 5.73 1.26
C ILE A 131 -23.81 4.45 0.63
N ALA A 132 -24.07 3.31 1.27
CA ALA A 132 -23.92 1.98 0.68
C ALA A 132 -25.16 1.16 1.05
N GLY A 133 -25.75 0.45 0.08
CA GLY A 133 -26.94 -0.38 0.35
C GLY A 133 -28.14 0.40 0.88
N GLY A 134 -28.30 1.67 0.48
CA GLY A 134 -29.36 2.56 0.98
C GLY A 134 -29.15 3.08 2.41
N LYS A 135 -28.02 2.77 3.07
CA LYS A 135 -27.72 3.23 4.44
C LYS A 135 -26.47 4.11 4.48
N LYS A 136 -26.48 5.13 5.34
CA LYS A 136 -25.30 5.97 5.61
C LYS A 136 -24.26 5.14 6.37
N VAL A 137 -23.07 4.95 5.78
CA VAL A 137 -22.00 4.16 6.40
C VAL A 137 -20.86 5.09 6.83
N THR A 138 -20.48 5.01 8.12
CA THR A 138 -19.41 5.82 8.73
C THR A 138 -18.08 5.09 8.85
N SER A 139 -18.07 3.77 8.62
CA SER A 139 -16.91 2.92 8.85
C SER A 139 -16.16 2.67 7.53
N PRO A 140 -14.92 3.19 7.35
CA PRO A 140 -14.14 2.93 6.13
C PRO A 140 -13.71 1.46 6.00
N SER A 141 -13.67 0.73 7.12
CA SER A 141 -13.38 -0.70 7.20
C SER A 141 -14.56 -1.61 6.82
N TYR A 142 -15.71 -1.03 6.46
CA TYR A 142 -16.85 -1.80 6.00
C TYR A 142 -16.49 -2.57 4.72
N ILE A 143 -16.83 -3.86 4.67
CA ILE A 143 -16.59 -4.68 3.48
C ILE A 143 -17.89 -4.72 2.69
N VAL A 144 -17.85 -4.17 1.49
CA VAL A 144 -19.04 -3.98 0.64
C VAL A 144 -19.34 -5.27 -0.09
N LYS A 145 -20.59 -5.73 -0.01
CA LYS A 145 -21.04 -6.90 -0.77
C LYS A 145 -21.18 -6.55 -2.24
N VAL A 146 -21.12 -7.55 -3.11
CA VAL A 146 -21.23 -7.36 -4.57
C VAL A 146 -22.55 -6.67 -4.94
N GLY A 147 -23.67 -7.08 -4.34
CA GLY A 147 -24.98 -6.47 -4.60
C GLY A 147 -25.12 -5.01 -4.11
N GLU A 148 -24.35 -4.62 -3.09
CA GLU A 148 -24.39 -3.27 -2.51
C GLU A 148 -23.44 -2.31 -3.24
N GLU A 149 -22.47 -2.84 -3.99
CA GLU A 149 -21.42 -2.08 -4.64
C GLU A 149 -21.99 -1.02 -5.60
N ASN A 150 -22.93 -1.40 -6.45
CA ASN A 150 -23.60 -0.48 -7.38
C ASN A 150 -24.37 0.64 -6.68
N GLN A 151 -24.78 0.43 -5.44
CA GLN A 151 -25.53 1.39 -4.63
C GLN A 151 -24.63 2.33 -3.80
N VAL A 152 -23.32 2.32 -4.03
CA VAL A 152 -22.39 3.26 -3.40
C VAL A 152 -22.47 4.62 -4.11
N SER A 153 -22.96 5.64 -3.39
CA SER A 153 -23.15 7.00 -3.89
C SER A 153 -23.07 8.04 -2.76
N PHE A 154 -23.13 9.32 -3.10
CA PHE A 154 -23.25 10.37 -2.10
C PHE A 154 -24.64 10.38 -1.46
N VAL A 155 -24.69 10.82 -0.20
CA VAL A 155 -25.93 11.11 0.50
C VAL A 155 -26.64 12.28 -0.17
N GLN A 156 -27.92 12.14 -0.52
CA GLN A 156 -28.69 13.22 -1.14
C GLN A 156 -28.73 14.51 -0.31
N THR A 157 -28.71 14.39 1.02
CA THR A 157 -28.69 15.53 1.96
C THR A 157 -27.32 16.17 2.13
N SER A 158 -26.25 15.65 1.50
CA SER A 158 -24.92 16.24 1.63
C SER A 158 -24.70 17.29 0.55
N THR A 159 -23.91 18.32 0.88
CA THR A 159 -23.48 19.35 -0.08
C THR A 159 -22.68 18.75 -1.25
N LEU A 160 -22.03 17.61 -1.02
CA LEU A 160 -21.28 16.88 -2.05
C LEU A 160 -22.18 16.13 -3.03
N SER A 161 -23.50 16.06 -2.80
CA SER A 161 -24.46 15.48 -3.75
C SER A 161 -24.61 16.35 -5.00
N ASP A 162 -24.38 17.66 -4.88
CA ASP A 162 -24.45 18.59 -6.01
C ASP A 162 -23.23 18.42 -6.92
N PRO A 163 -23.41 18.20 -8.24
CA PRO A 163 -22.30 18.06 -9.17
C PRO A 163 -21.41 19.29 -9.27
N SER A 164 -21.96 20.50 -9.08
CA SER A 164 -21.25 21.77 -9.19
C SER A 164 -20.39 22.15 -7.97
N HIS A 165 -20.31 21.29 -6.95
CA HIS A 165 -19.53 21.56 -5.75
C HIS A 165 -18.02 21.53 -6.06
N PRO A 166 -17.19 22.48 -5.59
CA PRO A 166 -15.77 22.58 -5.96
C PRO A 166 -14.93 21.36 -5.56
N GLU A 167 -15.27 20.71 -4.45
CA GLU A 167 -14.62 19.46 -3.98
C GLU A 167 -15.11 18.19 -4.70
N ARG A 168 -16.09 18.31 -5.61
CA ARG A 168 -16.50 17.19 -6.46
C ARG A 168 -15.32 16.87 -7.37
N TYR A 169 -14.89 15.61 -7.34
CA TYR A 169 -13.88 15.17 -8.29
C TYR A 169 -14.52 15.11 -9.67
N GLU A 170 -14.22 16.09 -10.52
CA GLU A 170 -14.48 15.99 -11.95
C GLU A 170 -13.40 15.10 -12.58
N GLU A 171 -13.83 14.08 -13.32
CA GLU A 171 -12.94 13.39 -14.22
C GLU A 171 -12.53 14.39 -15.30
N VAL A 172 -11.31 14.95 -15.21
CA VAL A 172 -10.65 15.43 -16.42
C VAL A 172 -10.42 14.17 -17.25
N PRO A 173 -11.10 13.97 -18.39
CA PRO A 173 -10.88 12.79 -19.20
C PRO A 173 -9.40 12.78 -19.55
N LYS A 174 -8.66 11.80 -19.02
CA LYS A 174 -7.27 11.59 -19.42
C LYS A 174 -7.30 11.10 -20.85
N GLY A 175 -7.34 12.04 -21.79
CA GLY A 175 -7.21 11.77 -23.21
C GLY A 175 -5.97 10.90 -23.41
N ARG A 176 -6.17 9.76 -24.11
CA ARG A 176 -5.07 9.05 -24.76
C ARG A 176 -4.24 10.09 -25.51
N GLY A 177 -2.94 10.12 -25.24
CA GLY A 177 -2.06 11.22 -25.59
C GLY A 177 -2.14 11.63 -27.06
N VAL A 178 -2.75 12.78 -27.34
CA VAL A 178 -2.36 13.60 -28.47
C VAL A 178 -1.22 14.47 -27.96
N LYS A 179 -0.01 14.24 -28.49
CA LYS A 179 1.14 15.10 -28.29
C LYS A 179 0.72 16.54 -28.65
N LYS A 180 0.45 17.39 -27.65
CA LYS A 180 0.50 18.84 -27.86
C LYS A 180 1.95 19.15 -28.23
N LYS A 181 2.20 19.38 -29.53
CA LYS A 181 3.39 20.11 -29.98
C LYS A 181 3.48 21.35 -29.11
N LYS A 182 4.59 21.51 -28.39
CA LYS A 182 4.99 22.81 -27.87
C LYS A 182 5.16 23.69 -29.11
N GLU A 183 4.18 24.56 -29.37
CA GLU A 183 4.45 25.76 -30.13
C GLU A 183 5.41 26.60 -29.29
N GLU A 184 6.63 26.71 -29.79
CA GLU A 184 7.64 27.63 -29.30
C GLU A 184 7.07 29.04 -29.39
N LYS A 185 6.86 29.65 -28.22
CA LYS A 185 6.76 31.12 -28.13
C LYS A 185 8.10 31.69 -28.59
N LYS A 186 8.12 32.21 -29.82
CA LYS A 186 9.11 33.20 -30.25
C LYS A 186 9.10 34.33 -29.23
N LYS A 187 10.24 34.57 -28.60
CA LYS A 187 10.52 35.82 -27.90
C LYS A 187 10.70 36.89 -28.98
N GLU A 188 9.90 37.94 -28.93
CA GLU A 188 10.26 39.22 -29.54
C GLU A 188 11.39 39.81 -28.70
N GLU A 189 12.59 39.86 -29.28
CA GLU A 189 13.72 40.63 -28.74
C GLU A 189 13.72 42.01 -29.42
N VAL A 190 13.61 43.04 -28.59
CA VAL A 190 13.85 44.45 -28.95
C VAL A 190 15.38 44.67 -28.93
N PRO A 191 15.97 45.34 -29.94
CA PRO A 191 17.42 45.45 -30.09
C PRO A 191 17.97 46.52 -29.13
N VAL A 192 18.97 46.18 -28.32
CA VAL A 192 19.83 47.15 -27.63
C VAL A 192 21.28 46.67 -27.67
N ASP A 193 22.01 47.30 -28.58
CA ASP A 193 23.45 47.49 -28.76
C ASP A 193 24.44 46.69 -27.89
N GLU A 194 25.20 45.86 -28.60
CA GLU A 194 26.34 45.05 -28.16
C GLU A 194 27.60 45.93 -28.03
N GLU A 195 27.93 46.51 -26.87
CA GLU A 195 29.28 47.12 -26.72
C GLU A 195 29.90 47.14 -25.31
N GLU A 196 29.27 46.63 -24.24
CA GLU A 196 29.83 46.80 -22.87
C GLU A 196 30.11 45.53 -22.03
N ILE A 197 29.89 44.30 -22.50
CA ILE A 197 30.08 43.09 -21.65
C ILE A 197 31.45 42.41 -21.82
N VAL A 198 32.28 42.84 -22.77
CA VAL A 198 33.56 42.18 -23.13
C VAL A 198 34.72 42.46 -22.15
N LYS A 199 34.53 43.21 -21.06
CA LYS A 199 35.65 43.58 -20.15
C LYS A 199 35.85 42.68 -18.91
N GLU A 200 35.05 41.65 -18.68
CA GLU A 200 35.14 40.87 -17.43
C GLU A 200 35.48 39.36 -17.57
N ILE A 201 35.78 38.84 -18.76
CA ILE A 201 36.02 37.38 -18.94
C ILE A 201 37.48 37.04 -19.31
N ASP A 202 38.34 38.02 -19.62
CA ASP A 202 39.76 37.82 -19.99
C ASP A 202 40.75 37.69 -18.81
N SER A 203 40.39 36.92 -17.78
CA SER A 203 41.36 36.54 -16.75
C SER A 203 41.08 35.16 -16.12
N LYS A 204 41.15 34.09 -16.93
CA LYS A 204 41.68 32.75 -16.55
C LYS A 204 41.44 31.72 -17.65
N LYS A 205 42.38 31.61 -18.59
CA LYS A 205 42.71 30.34 -19.26
C LYS A 205 44.04 30.48 -20.03
N GLU A 206 45.07 29.78 -19.56
CA GLU A 206 46.23 29.38 -20.37
C GLU A 206 46.44 27.86 -20.19
N GLU A 207 46.56 27.16 -21.32
CA GLU A 207 46.90 25.73 -21.50
C GLU A 207 48.44 25.58 -21.76
N PRO A 208 49.00 24.50 -22.36
CA PRO A 208 48.90 23.03 -22.20
C PRO A 208 50.31 22.36 -22.07
N LYS A 209 50.40 21.00 -22.02
CA LYS A 209 51.29 20.14 -22.85
C LYS A 209 51.34 18.66 -22.37
N ASP A 210 50.98 17.73 -23.25
CA ASP A 210 51.36 16.29 -23.20
C ASP A 210 52.79 16.10 -23.76
N PRO A 211 53.48 14.95 -23.54
CA PRO A 211 53.47 13.91 -24.59
C PRO A 211 53.68 12.43 -24.19
N GLU A 212 53.19 11.55 -25.08
CA GLU A 212 53.79 10.32 -25.63
C GLU A 212 53.71 8.91 -24.99
N VAL A 213 53.64 7.96 -25.93
CA VAL A 213 53.29 6.54 -25.93
C VAL A 213 54.55 5.66 -26.00
N LYS A 214 54.56 4.45 -25.40
CA LYS A 214 55.20 3.26 -25.99
C LYS A 214 54.63 1.94 -25.42
N GLN A 215 54.43 1.01 -26.34
CA GLN A 215 53.81 -0.32 -26.23
C GLN A 215 54.79 -1.36 -25.69
N THR A 216 54.29 -2.44 -25.06
CA THR A 216 54.55 -3.84 -25.48
C THR A 216 53.57 -4.81 -24.81
N GLU A 217 53.32 -5.90 -25.52
CA GLU A 217 52.29 -6.94 -25.42
C GLU A 217 52.52 -8.04 -24.37
N GLU A 218 51.41 -8.75 -24.07
CA GLU A 218 51.29 -10.19 -23.70
C GLU A 218 51.95 -10.67 -22.38
N SER A 219 51.33 -11.47 -21.49
CA SER A 219 50.30 -12.49 -21.60
C SER A 219 49.81 -12.93 -20.20
N LYS A 220 48.67 -13.62 -20.20
CA LYS A 220 47.96 -14.41 -19.17
C LYS A 220 48.77 -14.92 -17.95
N GLU A 221 48.21 -14.76 -16.74
CA GLU A 221 48.08 -15.87 -15.77
C GLU A 221 47.10 -15.55 -14.60
N GLU A 222 46.37 -16.59 -14.18
CA GLU A 222 45.35 -16.62 -13.13
C GLU A 222 45.91 -16.36 -11.73
N SER A 223 45.16 -15.69 -10.83
CA SER A 223 45.08 -16.12 -9.41
C SER A 223 43.94 -15.43 -8.62
N ALA A 224 43.07 -16.30 -8.09
CA ALA A 224 42.13 -16.24 -6.96
C ALA A 224 41.74 -14.90 -6.26
N PRO A 225 40.45 -14.73 -5.87
CA PRO A 225 39.99 -13.57 -5.11
C PRO A 225 40.42 -13.60 -3.63
N LYS A 226 41.08 -12.52 -3.21
CA LYS A 226 41.43 -12.21 -1.82
C LYS A 226 40.20 -12.21 -0.91
N LYS A 227 40.22 -13.08 0.13
CA LYS A 227 39.29 -13.09 1.27
C LYS A 227 39.20 -11.69 1.90
N ARG A 228 38.01 -11.10 1.87
CA ARG A 228 37.65 -9.88 2.63
C ARG A 228 37.76 -10.17 4.13
N LYS A 229 38.60 -9.37 4.82
CA LYS A 229 38.76 -9.35 6.27
C LYS A 229 37.40 -9.08 6.97
N LYS A 230 37.01 -9.96 7.90
CA LYS A 230 35.93 -9.71 8.87
C LYS A 230 36.34 -8.57 9.80
N LEU A 231 35.65 -7.44 9.74
CA LEU A 231 35.72 -6.41 10.77
C LEU A 231 34.87 -6.86 11.96
N LEU A 232 35.51 -7.26 13.07
CA LEU A 232 34.87 -7.48 14.36
C LEU A 232 34.62 -6.10 15.01
N SER A 233 33.36 -5.76 15.25
CA SER A 233 32.99 -4.60 16.09
C SER A 233 33.25 -4.87 17.58
N PRO A 234 33.66 -3.88 18.40
CA PRO A 234 33.97 -4.13 19.82
C PRO A 234 32.70 -4.38 20.67
N ARG A 235 32.73 -5.43 21.50
CA ARG A 235 31.72 -5.74 22.52
C ARG A 235 31.69 -4.64 23.60
N ARG A 236 30.55 -3.95 23.77
CA ARG A 236 30.27 -3.06 24.91
C ARG A 236 30.32 -3.86 26.23
N LYS A 237 31.13 -3.40 27.19
CA LYS A 237 31.19 -3.92 28.57
C LYS A 237 29.84 -3.74 29.26
N LYS A 238 29.28 -4.81 29.83
CA LYS A 238 28.12 -4.76 30.74
C LYS A 238 28.55 -4.13 32.07
N VAL A 239 27.94 -3.01 32.43
CA VAL A 239 27.99 -2.43 33.77
C VAL A 239 27.15 -3.33 34.70
N LYS A 240 27.77 -3.89 35.74
CA LYS A 240 27.10 -4.61 36.82
C LYS A 240 26.56 -3.58 37.81
N ASN A 241 25.23 -3.42 37.90
CA ASN A 241 24.61 -2.75 39.04
C ASN A 241 24.52 -3.76 40.19
N LYS A 242 25.23 -3.46 41.28
CA LYS A 242 25.03 -4.08 42.60
C LYS A 242 23.82 -3.39 43.23
N ASN A 243 22.75 -4.13 43.46
CA ASN A 243 21.77 -3.74 44.47
C ASN A 243 21.92 -4.75 45.61
N GLU A 244 22.47 -4.25 46.70
CA GLU A 244 22.65 -4.94 47.97
C GLU A 244 21.28 -5.15 48.63
N THR A 245 21.00 -6.40 48.96
CA THR A 245 20.06 -6.80 50.00
C THR A 245 20.65 -6.48 51.37
N ILE A 246 19.96 -5.68 52.18
CA ILE A 246 20.11 -5.70 53.64
C ILE A 246 18.71 -5.94 54.22
N ASN A 247 18.57 -7.12 54.85
CA ASN A 247 17.51 -7.42 55.78
C ASN A 247 17.81 -6.72 57.11
N ASN A 248 16.78 -6.12 57.72
CA ASN A 248 16.42 -6.24 59.14
C ASN A 248 14.99 -5.71 59.32
#